data_AF-A0A7I7S439-F1
#
_entry.id   AF-A0A7I7S439-F1
#
_cell.length_a   1.000
_cell.length_b   1.000
_cell.length_c   1.000
_cell.angle_alpha   90.00
_cell.angle_beta   90.00
_cell.angle_gamma   90.00
#
_symmetry.space_group_name_H-M   'P 1'
#
loop_
_entity.id
_entity.type
_entity.pdbx_description
1 polymer ?
#
loop_
_entity_poly.entity_id
_entity_poly.type
_entity_poly.pdbx_seq_one_letter_code
_entity_poly.pdbx_strand_id
1 'polypeptide(L)'
;MFAATFLWIALLQYVWLGVQRAEPYPALILPGFPAHCPGCLLETGEPSTKEPELIVRFADGRTQRVPMDTVLPPGPSVRLIAFSAAFTDGSFASNPDARAWLRSRIDQRFPGQPVSGLDIVWRTATYPAADASSVEYGPPKTVHVDLGGAQ
;
A
#
# COMPACT_ATOMS: atom_id res chain seq x y z
N MET A 1 7.87 -44.66 -3.12
CA MET A 1 6.75 -44.04 -3.88
C MET A 1 6.03 -42.97 -3.09
N PHE A 2 5.45 -43.27 -1.91
CA PHE A 2 4.66 -42.29 -1.14
C PHE A 2 5.39 -40.97 -0.84
N ALA A 3 6.63 -41.01 -0.35
CA ALA A 3 7.41 -39.80 -0.06
C ALA A 3 7.67 -38.95 -1.32
N ALA A 4 7.94 -39.58 -2.47
CA ALA A 4 8.16 -38.88 -3.73
C ALA A 4 6.86 -38.24 -4.24
N THR A 5 5.73 -38.96 -4.14
CA THR A 5 4.41 -38.43 -4.50
C THR A 5 4.00 -37.27 -3.59
N PHE A 6 4.25 -37.38 -2.28
CA PHE A 6 3.98 -36.30 -1.32
C PHE A 6 4.81 -35.05 -1.61
N LEU A 7 6.11 -35.21 -1.87
CA LEU A 7 6.98 -34.09 -2.24
C LEU A 7 6.52 -33.43 -3.53
N TRP A 8 6.09 -34.20 -4.53
CA TRP A 8 5.54 -33.65 -5.77
C TRP A 8 4.25 -32.87 -5.56
N ILE A 9 3.32 -33.39 -4.74
CA ILE A 9 2.07 -32.69 -4.41
C ILE A 9 2.38 -31.39 -3.66
N ALA A 10 3.26 -31.44 -2.65
CA ALA A 10 3.66 -30.27 -1.89
C ALA A 10 4.31 -29.20 -2.78
N LEU A 11 5.24 -29.60 -3.65
CA LEU A 11 5.91 -28.70 -4.59
C LEU A 11 4.92 -28.06 -5.57
N LEU A 12 4.03 -28.85 -6.19
CA LEU A 12 3.05 -28.36 -7.15
C LEU A 12 2.03 -27.42 -6.51
N GLN A 13 1.55 -27.74 -5.31
CA GLN A 13 0.69 -26.83 -4.54
C GLN A 13 1.39 -25.51 -4.25
N TYR A 14 2.68 -25.56 -3.89
CA TYR A 14 3.45 -24.38 -3.55
C TYR A 14 3.74 -23.48 -4.75
N VAL A 15 4.11 -24.09 -5.88
CA VAL A 15 4.32 -23.38 -7.15
C VAL A 15 3.01 -22.70 -7.58
N TRP A 16 1.90 -23.42 -7.52
CA TRP A 16 0.59 -22.85 -7.85
C TRP A 16 0.22 -21.68 -6.94
N LEU A 17 0.41 -21.83 -5.62
CA LEU A 17 0.12 -20.78 -4.65
C LEU A 17 1.01 -19.55 -4.84
N GLY A 18 2.31 -19.75 -5.06
CA GLY A 18 3.26 -18.67 -5.31
C GLY A 18 2.94 -17.88 -6.58
N VAL A 19 2.53 -18.58 -7.65
CA VAL A 19 2.12 -17.94 -8.92
C VAL A 19 0.81 -17.16 -8.75
N GLN A 20 -0.18 -17.71 -8.05
CA GLN A 20 -1.48 -17.07 -7.84
C GLN A 20 -1.42 -15.88 -6.88
N ARG A 21 -0.64 -15.99 -5.80
CA ARG A 21 -0.61 -14.98 -4.73
C ARG A 21 0.44 -13.89 -4.93
N ALA A 22 1.42 -14.10 -5.83
CA ALA A 22 2.54 -13.17 -6.04
C ALA A 22 3.22 -12.71 -4.72
N GLU A 23 3.13 -13.53 -3.67
CA GLU A 23 3.71 -13.28 -2.36
C GLU A 23 5.08 -13.97 -2.31
N PRO A 24 6.20 -13.22 -2.25
CA PRO A 24 7.56 -13.79 -2.27
C PRO A 24 7.89 -14.59 -1.01
N TYR A 25 7.08 -14.47 0.04
CA TYR A 25 7.14 -15.32 1.22
C TYR A 25 5.80 -16.02 1.41
N PRO A 26 5.75 -17.34 1.26
CA PRO A 26 4.62 -18.12 1.71
C PRO A 26 4.63 -18.02 3.22
N ALA A 27 3.81 -17.12 3.77
CA ALA A 27 3.47 -17.19 5.17
C ALA A 27 2.84 -18.56 5.37
N LEU A 28 3.61 -19.48 5.95
CA LEU A 28 3.07 -20.61 6.66
C LEU A 28 2.03 -19.98 7.58
N ILE A 29 0.74 -20.21 7.32
CA ILE A 29 -0.34 -19.69 8.15
C ILE A 29 -0.16 -20.38 9.51
N LEU A 30 0.68 -19.78 10.35
CA LEU A 30 0.91 -20.22 11.70
C LEU A 30 -0.39 -19.90 12.45
N PRO A 31 -0.88 -20.81 13.30
CA PRO A 31 -2.02 -20.53 14.16
C PRO A 31 -1.71 -19.24 14.91
N GLY A 32 -2.62 -18.27 14.84
CA GLY A 32 -2.43 -16.90 15.32
C GLY A 32 -1.99 -16.90 16.78
N PHE A 33 -0.69 -16.76 17.01
CA PHE A 33 -0.18 -16.38 18.31
C PHE A 33 -0.63 -14.94 18.56
N PRO A 34 -1.13 -14.61 19.77
CA PRO A 34 -1.58 -13.26 20.09
C PRO A 34 -0.39 -12.30 20.05
N ALA A 35 -0.16 -11.70 18.88
CA ALA A 35 0.77 -10.60 18.74
C ALA A 35 0.12 -9.39 19.41
N HIS A 36 0.70 -8.93 20.51
CA HIS A 36 0.38 -7.63 21.09
C HIS A 36 0.93 -6.55 20.15
N CYS A 37 0.22 -6.31 19.06
CA CYS A 37 0.45 -5.18 18.18
C CYS A 37 -0.82 -4.32 18.17
N PRO A 38 -0.75 -3.06 18.65
CA PRO A 38 -1.91 -2.17 18.76
C PRO A 38 -2.69 -2.07 17.45
N GLY A 39 -3.94 -2.51 17.45
CA GLY A 39 -4.83 -2.42 16.30
C GLY A 39 -4.66 -3.53 15.25
N CYS A 40 -3.96 -4.61 15.58
CA CYS A 40 -3.91 -5.80 14.75
C CYS A 40 -5.19 -6.62 14.82
N LEU A 41 -5.49 -7.32 13.71
CA LEU A 41 -6.56 -8.33 13.56
C LEU A 41 -6.73 -9.27 14.77
N LEU A 42 -5.62 -9.65 15.39
CA LEU A 42 -5.59 -10.61 16.50
C LEU A 42 -5.95 -9.99 17.87
N GLU A 43 -5.94 -8.66 17.99
CA GLU A 43 -6.32 -7.93 19.20
C GLU A 43 -7.78 -7.49 19.18
N THR A 44 -8.24 -6.93 18.06
CA THR A 44 -9.59 -6.35 17.94
C THR A 44 -10.63 -7.35 17.47
N GLY A 45 -10.22 -8.46 16.84
CA GLY A 45 -11.12 -9.40 16.17
C GLY A 45 -11.78 -8.86 14.89
N GLU A 46 -11.48 -7.60 14.54
CA GLU A 46 -12.00 -6.91 13.37
C GLU A 46 -10.87 -6.62 12.39
N PRO A 47 -10.94 -7.14 11.15
CA PRO A 47 -10.03 -6.74 10.09
C PRO A 47 -10.10 -5.24 9.88
N SER A 48 -8.94 -4.57 9.92
CA SER A 48 -8.81 -3.21 9.42
C SER A 48 -7.57 -3.09 8.54
N THR A 49 -7.66 -2.25 7.52
CA THR A 49 -6.52 -1.89 6.67
C THR A 49 -6.48 -0.38 6.44
N LYS A 50 -5.27 0.14 6.16
CA LYS A 50 -5.08 1.52 5.74
C LYS A 50 -4.98 1.56 4.23
N GLU A 51 -5.90 2.28 3.60
CA GLU A 51 -5.96 2.48 2.17
C GLU A 51 -5.47 3.89 1.84
N PRO A 52 -4.31 4.02 1.16
CA PRO A 52 -3.85 5.29 0.64
C PRO A 52 -4.49 5.61 -0.72
N GLU A 53 -4.99 6.83 -0.85
CA GLU A 53 -5.36 7.47 -2.11
C GLU A 53 -4.42 8.63 -2.40
N LEU A 54 -3.92 8.73 -3.64
CA LEU A 54 -3.02 9.80 -4.04
C LEU A 54 -3.78 10.85 -4.84
N ILE A 55 -3.57 12.12 -4.51
CA ILE A 55 -4.12 13.25 -5.25
C ILE A 55 -2.96 14.14 -5.71
N VAL A 56 -2.71 14.16 -7.00
CA VAL A 56 -1.70 15.02 -7.61
C VAL A 56 -2.27 16.44 -7.74
N ARG A 57 -1.53 17.44 -7.28
CA ARG A 57 -1.84 18.87 -7.41
C ARG A 57 -0.98 19.45 -8.53
N PHE A 58 -1.59 19.89 -9.62
CA PHE A 58 -0.90 20.52 -10.73
C PHE A 58 -0.66 22.02 -10.46
N ALA A 59 0.29 22.62 -11.18
CA ALA A 59 0.60 24.04 -11.04
C ALA A 59 -0.51 24.95 -11.59
N ASP A 60 -1.37 24.43 -12.47
CA ASP A 60 -2.55 25.12 -13.01
C ASP A 60 -3.78 25.09 -12.05
N GLY A 61 -3.61 24.54 -10.85
CA GLY A 61 -4.66 24.42 -9.83
C GLY A 61 -5.57 23.20 -10.00
N ARG A 62 -5.41 22.40 -11.06
CA ARG A 62 -6.15 21.14 -11.19
C ARG A 62 -5.63 20.11 -10.19
N THR A 63 -6.53 19.22 -9.77
CA THR A 63 -6.17 18.05 -8.97
C THR A 63 -6.63 16.77 -9.67
N GLN A 64 -5.86 15.71 -9.53
CA GLN A 64 -6.21 14.41 -10.09
C GLN A 64 -5.93 13.29 -9.10
N ARG A 65 -6.97 12.49 -8.85
CA ARG A 65 -6.85 11.23 -8.10
C ARG A 65 -6.13 10.20 -8.95
N VAL A 66 -5.11 9.59 -8.38
CA VAL A 66 -4.34 8.53 -9.02
C VAL A 66 -4.26 7.33 -8.07
N PRO A 67 -4.48 6.11 -8.57
CA PRO A 67 -4.33 4.95 -7.72
C PRO A 67 -2.84 4.70 -7.44
N MET A 68 -2.55 4.18 -6.24
CA MET A 68 -1.19 4.09 -5.69
C MET A 68 -0.23 3.26 -6.55
N ASP A 69 -0.76 2.22 -7.18
CA ASP A 69 -0.07 1.34 -8.14
C ASP A 69 0.42 2.07 -9.40
N THR A 70 -0.09 3.27 -9.70
CA THR A 70 0.35 4.06 -10.85
C THR A 70 1.56 4.93 -10.56
N VAL A 71 1.78 5.32 -9.31
CA VAL A 71 2.95 6.10 -8.88
C VAL A 71 4.05 5.16 -8.37
N LEU A 72 3.67 4.14 -7.61
CA LEU A 72 4.58 3.08 -7.20
C LEU A 72 4.94 2.18 -8.39
N PRO A 73 6.20 1.75 -8.55
CA PRO A 73 6.54 0.81 -9.61
C PRO A 73 5.83 -0.53 -9.39
N PRO A 74 5.43 -1.23 -10.47
CA PRO A 74 4.89 -2.57 -10.33
C PRO A 74 5.93 -3.43 -9.59
N GLY A 75 5.49 -4.06 -8.51
CA GLY A 75 6.41 -4.75 -7.63
C GLY A 75 5.71 -5.48 -6.51
N PRO A 76 6.45 -6.34 -5.79
CA PRO A 76 5.89 -7.11 -4.69
C PRO A 76 5.32 -6.17 -3.62
N SER A 77 4.27 -6.63 -2.93
CA SER A 77 3.47 -5.92 -1.90
C SER A 77 4.31 -5.18 -0.85
N VAL A 78 5.57 -5.59 -0.66
CA VAL A 78 6.59 -4.97 0.18
C VAL A 78 6.79 -3.46 -0.08
N ARG A 79 6.68 -2.99 -1.34
CA ARG A 79 6.87 -1.55 -1.65
C ARG A 79 5.72 -0.69 -1.13
N LEU A 80 4.51 -1.23 -1.10
CA LEU A 80 3.33 -0.57 -0.53
C LEU A 80 3.50 -0.40 0.99
N ILE A 81 4.08 -1.40 1.66
CA ILE A 81 4.38 -1.38 3.10
C ILE A 81 5.46 -0.33 3.43
N ALA A 82 6.53 -0.27 2.64
CA ALA A 82 7.58 0.73 2.86
C ALA A 82 7.06 2.16 2.64
N PHE A 83 6.26 2.37 1.60
CA PHE A 83 5.62 3.65 1.34
C PHE A 83 4.66 4.04 2.48
N SER A 84 3.79 3.12 2.90
CA SER A 84 2.84 3.39 3.96
C SER A 84 3.54 3.68 5.28
N ALA A 85 4.56 2.92 5.65
CA ALA A 85 5.36 3.20 6.84
C ALA A 85 6.02 4.59 6.79
N ALA A 86 6.55 5.00 5.64
CA ALA A 86 7.24 6.29 5.50
C ALA A 86 6.27 7.50 5.56
N PHE A 87 5.11 7.39 4.92
CA PHE A 87 4.21 8.54 4.72
C PHE A 87 2.98 8.57 5.65
N THR A 88 2.69 7.54 6.44
CA THR A 88 1.54 7.54 7.36
C THR A 88 1.60 8.68 8.39
N ASP A 89 2.79 8.98 8.90
CA ASP A 89 2.99 10.01 9.92
C ASP A 89 3.48 11.35 9.35
N GLY A 90 3.70 11.41 8.03
CA GLY A 90 4.13 12.62 7.33
C GLY A 90 5.58 13.05 7.59
N SER A 91 6.34 12.31 8.40
CA SER A 91 7.75 12.63 8.69
C SER A 91 8.64 12.64 7.44
N PHE A 92 8.36 11.76 6.47
CA PHE A 92 9.06 11.74 5.18
C PHE A 92 8.52 12.74 4.16
N ALA A 93 7.41 13.43 4.43
CA ALA A 93 6.84 14.43 3.51
C ALA A 93 7.77 15.65 3.34
N SER A 94 8.67 15.91 4.29
CA SER A 94 9.68 16.96 4.24
C SER A 94 11.06 16.49 3.74
N ASN A 95 11.26 15.18 3.57
CA ASN A 95 12.55 14.64 3.15
C ASN A 95 12.82 14.99 1.66
N PRO A 96 13.96 15.65 1.34
CA PRO A 96 14.27 16.10 -0.02
C PRO A 96 14.44 14.95 -1.01
N ASP A 97 15.04 13.83 -0.59
CA ASP A 97 15.24 12.66 -1.46
C ASP A 97 13.90 11.98 -1.75
N ALA A 98 13.03 11.88 -0.74
CA ALA A 98 11.68 11.33 -0.91
C ALA A 98 10.83 12.19 -1.86
N ARG A 99 10.94 13.53 -1.74
CA ARG A 99 10.27 14.48 -2.66
C ARG A 99 10.81 14.38 -4.09
N ALA A 100 12.12 14.32 -4.25
CA ALA A 100 12.76 14.17 -5.57
C ALA A 100 12.35 12.86 -6.24
N TRP A 101 12.35 11.77 -5.46
CA TRP A 101 11.86 10.48 -5.93
C TRP A 101 10.39 10.55 -6.34
N LEU A 102 9.50 11.05 -5.48
CA LEU A 102 8.06 11.21 -5.78
C LEU A 102 7.82 12.05 -7.04
N ARG A 103 8.52 13.18 -7.18
CA ARG A 103 8.49 14.00 -8.39
C ARG A 103 8.85 13.18 -9.61
N SER A 104 9.97 12.44 -9.58
CA SER A 104 10.41 11.66 -10.75
C SER A 104 9.36 10.64 -11.21
N ARG A 105 8.61 10.05 -10.28
CA ARG A 105 7.52 9.09 -10.58
C ARG A 105 6.31 9.79 -11.19
N ILE A 106 5.95 10.95 -10.65
CA ILE A 106 4.82 11.74 -11.14
C ILE A 106 5.13 12.32 -12.53
N ASP A 107 6.33 12.84 -12.75
CA ASP A 107 6.75 13.39 -14.06
C ASP A 107 6.78 12.30 -15.13
N GLN A 108 7.18 11.07 -14.79
CA GLN A 108 7.09 9.92 -15.70
C GLN A 108 5.63 9.60 -16.08
N ARG A 109 4.69 9.79 -15.14
CA ARG A 109 3.28 9.48 -15.35
C ARG A 109 2.51 10.59 -16.08
N PHE A 110 2.89 11.84 -15.85
CA PHE A 110 2.28 13.06 -16.39
C PHE A 110 3.33 13.92 -17.11
N PRO A 111 3.91 13.43 -18.23
CA PRO A 111 4.96 14.15 -18.93
C PRO A 111 4.46 15.52 -19.42
N GLY A 112 5.25 16.55 -19.15
CA GLY A 112 4.95 17.92 -19.58
C GLY A 112 3.85 18.63 -18.77
N GLN A 113 3.35 18.04 -17.68
CA GLN A 113 2.41 18.71 -16.78
C GLN A 113 3.14 19.18 -15.52
N PRO A 114 3.27 20.48 -15.29
CA PRO A 114 3.94 20.98 -14.09
C PRO A 114 3.13 20.63 -12.84
N VAL A 115 3.77 19.99 -11.88
CA VAL A 115 3.15 19.55 -10.61
C VAL A 115 3.65 20.42 -9.46
N SER A 116 2.72 20.88 -8.62
CA SER A 116 2.99 21.70 -7.44
C SER A 116 3.12 20.86 -6.16
N GLY A 117 2.38 19.75 -6.06
CA GLY A 117 2.44 18.87 -4.91
C GLY A 117 1.66 17.56 -5.06
N LEU A 118 1.69 16.76 -4.00
CA LEU A 118 1.00 15.49 -3.87
C LEU A 118 0.33 15.41 -2.50
N ASP A 119 -0.95 15.09 -2.46
CA ASP A 119 -1.65 14.78 -1.22
C ASP A 119 -1.84 13.26 -1.10
N ILE A 120 -1.47 12.72 0.04
CA ILE A 120 -1.65 11.30 0.38
C ILE A 120 -2.78 11.23 1.40
N VAL A 121 -3.93 10.74 0.97
CA VAL A 121 -5.13 10.61 1.80
C VAL A 121 -5.20 9.19 2.34
N TRP A 122 -5.07 9.04 3.65
CA TRP A 122 -5.18 7.77 4.34
C TRP A 122 -6.61 7.57 4.84
N ARG A 123 -7.20 6.43 4.51
CA ARG A 123 -8.50 6.00 5.05
C ARG A 123 -8.31 4.66 5.75
N THR A 124 -8.85 4.54 6.95
CA THR A 124 -8.91 3.25 7.64
C THR A 124 -10.21 2.58 7.22
N ALA A 125 -10.11 1.43 6.56
CA ALA A 125 -11.24 0.58 6.25
C ALA A 125 -11.32 -0.52 7.31
N THR A 126 -12.45 -0.61 8.00
CA THR A 126 -12.78 -1.68 8.94
C THR A 126 -13.81 -2.60 8.29
N TYR A 127 -13.61 -3.91 8.39
CA TYR A 127 -14.49 -4.94 7.82
C TYR A 127 -15.21 -5.65 8.97
N PRO A 128 -16.47 -5.28 9.28
CA PRO A 128 -17.22 -5.91 10.35
C PRO A 128 -17.40 -7.41 10.07
N ALA A 129 -17.09 -8.26 11.05
CA ALA A 129 -17.18 -9.71 10.89
C ALA A 129 -18.62 -10.21 10.57
N ALA A 130 -19.63 -9.41 10.91
CA ALA A 130 -21.04 -9.73 10.69
C ALA A 130 -21.50 -9.59 9.23
N ASP A 131 -20.80 -8.80 8.41
CA ASP A 131 -21.17 -8.55 7.02
C ASP A 131 -19.93 -8.27 6.16
N ALA A 132 -19.52 -9.29 5.39
CA ALA A 132 -18.37 -9.24 4.49
C ALA A 132 -18.53 -8.24 3.32
N SER A 133 -19.73 -7.68 3.12
CA SER A 133 -19.99 -6.64 2.12
C SER A 133 -19.99 -5.22 2.68
N SER A 134 -19.95 -5.09 4.01
CA SER A 134 -19.89 -3.80 4.69
C SER A 134 -18.44 -3.38 4.93
N VAL A 135 -18.10 -2.16 4.52
CA VAL A 135 -16.80 -1.54 4.83
C VAL A 135 -17.08 -0.21 5.51
N GLU A 136 -16.60 -0.08 6.74
CA GLU A 136 -16.69 1.16 7.49
C GLU A 136 -15.41 1.96 7.30
N TYR A 137 -15.53 3.22 6.90
CA TYR A 137 -14.39 4.10 6.72
C TYR A 137 -14.28 5.08 7.88
N GLY A 138 -13.13 5.06 8.56
CA GLY A 138 -12.75 6.09 9.52
C GLY A 138 -12.51 7.46 8.87
N PRO A 139 -12.35 8.52 9.68
CA PRO A 139 -12.06 9.85 9.17
C PRO A 139 -10.74 9.86 8.38
N PRO A 140 -10.69 10.50 7.20
CA PRO A 140 -9.49 10.52 6.39
C PRO A 140 -8.40 11.39 7.05
N LYS A 141 -7.14 10.95 6.96
CA LYS A 141 -5.96 11.73 7.33
C LYS A 141 -5.18 12.08 6.08
N THR A 142 -4.99 13.37 5.81
CA THR A 142 -4.24 13.84 4.64
C THR A 142 -2.82 14.24 5.03
N VAL A 143 -1.84 13.74 4.27
CA VAL A 143 -0.45 14.15 4.33
C VAL A 143 -0.12 14.93 3.07
N HIS A 144 0.24 16.20 3.24
CA HIS A 144 0.60 17.10 2.15
C HIS A 144 2.10 17.00 1.88
N VAL A 145 2.46 16.64 0.65
CA VAL A 145 3.83 16.65 0.15
C VAL A 145 3.96 17.81 -0.84
N ASP A 146 4.73 18.82 -0.46
CA ASP A 146 5.06 19.89 -1.39
C ASP A 146 6.26 19.47 -2.24
N LEU A 147 5.99 19.37 -3.53
CA LEU A 147 7.03 19.09 -4.51
C LEU A 147 7.67 20.42 -4.96
N GLY A 148 7.04 21.57 -4.75
CA GLY A 148 7.54 22.86 -5.24
C GLY A 148 7.23 23.04 -6.72
N GLY A 149 7.17 24.27 -7.23
CA GLY A 149 6.92 24.51 -8.65
C GLY A 149 8.13 24.12 -9.49
N ALA A 150 7.90 23.61 -10.71
CA ALA A 150 8.93 23.71 -11.74
C ALA A 150 9.20 25.22 -11.95
N GLN A 151 10.40 25.66 -11.62
CA GLN A 151 10.91 26.96 -12.10
C GLN A 151 11.30 26.83 -13.55
#